data_AF-A0A3B8UTT5-F1
#
_entry.id   AF-A0A3B8UTT5-F1
#
_cell.length_a   1.000
_cell.length_b   1.000
_cell.length_c   1.000
_cell.angle_alpha   90.00
_cell.angle_beta   90.00
_cell.angle_gamma   90.00
#
_symmetry.space_group_name_H-M   'P 1'
#
loop_
_entity.id
_entity.type
_entity.pdbx_description
1 polymer ?
#
loop_
_entity_poly.entity_id
_entity_poly.type
_entity_poly.pdbx_seq_one_letter_code
_entity_poly.pdbx_strand_id
1 'polypeptide(L)'
;MPAMSDFSCNVKENIKRLETSLNVERNFDILQREVMIAGHRAGFFFIDGFVREDMVEKLMQFFYSLKESDMENLDVFLENGMPYTEVEKSGNVDTVITQFLSGVSVMVVDGFDECLLIDCRTYPMRSVSEPWKDRVLRGSRDGFVETLVSNAALLRRRIRDPKFSMELYGVGRRSRSDVVICYISDSVDKSVLTRMRKLIQSIDVDALTMNIESLAECMFTHKWINPFPKFKYSERPDTATAAILDGNIVIMVDNSPAVMIIPASIFDIIEEADDFNFSPIIGSYLRITRFFFSIVTWILTPLWLLFVNNPDWVPEFLKFILITDDITVPVLLQLLILELAVDGLKLAAVNTPTMLSTPLSIVAGIVVGEYAVSSGWFNPEALLYMAVVT
;
A
#
# COMPACT_ATOMS: atom_id res chain seq x y z
N MET A 1 -17.65 -36.85 23.50
CA MET A 1 -16.98 -37.59 22.42
C MET A 1 -15.73 -36.80 22.10
N PRO A 2 -14.53 -37.38 22.10
CA PRO A 2 -13.35 -36.65 21.63
C PRO A 2 -13.66 -36.22 20.19
N ALA A 3 -13.52 -34.94 19.88
CA ALA A 3 -13.64 -34.49 18.49
C ALA A 3 -12.64 -35.33 17.67
N MET A 4 -13.11 -36.00 16.61
CA MET A 4 -12.21 -36.67 15.69
C MET A 4 -11.21 -35.62 15.21
N SER A 5 -9.92 -35.88 15.38
CA SER A 5 -8.89 -35.03 14.79
C SER A 5 -9.05 -35.06 13.26
N ASP A 6 -8.97 -33.89 12.65
CA ASP A 6 -8.94 -33.78 11.20
C ASP A 6 -7.58 -34.23 10.66
N PHE A 7 -6.50 -34.14 11.45
CA PHE A 7 -5.16 -34.53 11.03
C PHE A 7 -4.94 -36.04 11.15
N SER A 8 -4.07 -36.56 10.29
CA SER A 8 -3.65 -37.97 10.31
C SER A 8 -2.36 -38.14 11.11
N CYS A 9 -2.00 -39.37 11.51
CA CYS A 9 -0.66 -39.62 12.07
C CYS A 9 0.47 -39.57 11.03
N ASN A 10 0.18 -39.34 9.74
CA ASN A 10 1.17 -39.28 8.67
C ASN A 10 1.52 -37.82 8.37
N VAL A 11 2.74 -37.41 8.73
CA VAL A 11 3.16 -36.01 8.60
C VAL A 11 3.14 -35.52 7.16
N LYS A 12 3.41 -36.39 6.18
CA LYS A 12 3.44 -35.99 4.76
C LYS A 12 2.06 -35.59 4.25
N GLU A 13 1.03 -36.27 4.72
CA GLU A 13 -0.35 -35.93 4.38
C GLU A 13 -0.75 -34.59 5.02
N ASN A 14 -0.37 -34.39 6.28
CA ASN A 14 -0.65 -33.16 7.02
C ASN A 14 0.09 -31.94 6.43
N ILE A 15 1.37 -32.10 6.09
CA ILE A 15 2.18 -31.09 5.39
C ILE A 15 1.49 -30.69 4.09
N LYS A 16 1.17 -31.66 3.23
CA LYS A 16 0.53 -31.40 1.95
C LYS A 16 -0.84 -30.73 2.10
N ARG A 17 -1.58 -31.09 3.15
CA ARG A 17 -2.86 -30.46 3.47
C ARG A 17 -2.68 -28.98 3.82
N LEU A 18 -1.73 -28.65 4.71
CA LEU A 18 -1.43 -27.26 5.07
C LEU A 18 -0.90 -26.46 3.87
N GLU A 19 -0.01 -27.05 3.06
CA GLU A 19 0.51 -26.45 1.81
C GLU A 19 -0.62 -26.03 0.87
N THR A 20 -1.62 -26.92 0.69
CA THR A 20 -2.77 -26.68 -0.19
C THR A 20 -3.71 -25.64 0.40
N SER A 21 -4.04 -25.74 1.70
CA SER A 21 -4.97 -24.84 2.37
C SER A 21 -4.45 -23.41 2.49
N LEU A 22 -3.13 -23.24 2.68
CA LEU A 22 -2.47 -21.94 2.80
C LEU A 22 -1.89 -21.43 1.47
N ASN A 23 -2.00 -22.24 0.40
CA ASN A 23 -1.49 -21.93 -0.92
C ASN A 23 -0.01 -21.49 -0.89
N VAL A 24 0.83 -22.28 -0.20
CA VAL A 24 2.22 -21.93 0.13
C VAL A 24 3.05 -21.62 -1.13
N GLU A 25 2.84 -22.35 -2.23
CA GLU A 25 3.56 -22.12 -3.49
C GLU A 25 3.35 -20.72 -4.09
N ARG A 26 2.22 -20.06 -3.79
CA ARG A 26 1.92 -18.71 -4.29
C ARG A 26 2.20 -17.60 -3.29
N ASN A 27 2.60 -17.94 -2.08
CA ASN A 27 2.81 -16.99 -0.99
C ASN A 27 4.27 -17.01 -0.58
N PHE A 28 5.05 -16.05 -1.07
CA PHE A 28 6.49 -16.00 -0.81
C PHE A 28 6.82 -15.77 0.68
N ASP A 29 5.91 -15.17 1.42
CA ASP A 29 6.03 -14.87 2.85
C ASP A 29 5.67 -16.05 3.75
N ILE A 30 5.08 -17.14 3.22
CA ILE A 30 4.82 -18.34 4.01
C ILE A 30 6.01 -19.28 3.87
N LEU A 31 6.74 -19.47 4.96
CA LEU A 31 7.91 -20.33 5.00
C LEU A 31 7.59 -21.67 5.62
N GLN A 32 8.13 -22.72 5.01
CA GLN A 32 8.03 -24.09 5.47
C GLN A 32 9.41 -24.72 5.51
N ARG A 33 9.69 -25.48 6.57
CA ARG A 33 10.87 -26.34 6.67
C ARG A 33 10.49 -27.72 7.15
N GLU A 34 10.97 -28.74 6.44
CA GLU A 34 10.96 -30.11 6.95
C GLU A 34 12.21 -30.35 7.80
N VAL A 35 12.01 -30.88 9.00
CA VAL A 35 13.06 -31.08 9.99
C VAL A 35 12.88 -32.46 10.65
N MET A 36 13.97 -32.99 11.20
CA MET A 36 13.91 -34.21 12.02
C MET A 36 13.99 -33.82 13.49
N ILE A 37 12.99 -34.20 14.28
CA ILE A 37 12.90 -33.87 15.71
C ILE A 37 12.69 -35.18 16.45
N ALA A 38 13.60 -35.50 17.39
CA ALA A 38 13.49 -36.71 18.21
C ALA A 38 13.21 -37.98 17.37
N GLY A 39 13.91 -38.16 16.24
CA GLY A 39 13.71 -39.32 15.33
C GLY A 39 12.46 -39.25 14.42
N HIS A 40 11.56 -38.29 14.62
CA HIS A 40 10.34 -38.11 13.84
C HIS A 40 10.53 -37.04 12.76
N ARG A 41 9.90 -37.23 11.60
CA ARG A 41 9.79 -36.18 10.58
C ARG A 41 8.81 -35.12 11.06
N ALA A 42 9.14 -33.84 10.88
CA ALA A 42 8.27 -32.75 11.23
C ALA A 42 8.26 -31.66 10.15
N GLY A 43 7.13 -31.00 9.99
CA GLY A 43 6.97 -29.81 9.16
C GLY A 43 6.79 -28.58 10.05
N PHE A 44 7.61 -27.57 9.87
CA PHE A 44 7.55 -26.30 10.60
C PHE A 44 7.13 -25.17 9.65
N PHE A 45 6.02 -24.53 9.94
CA PHE A 45 5.41 -23.46 9.15
C PHE A 45 5.39 -22.17 9.95
N PHE A 46 5.77 -21.07 9.32
CA PHE A 46 5.69 -19.73 9.89
C PHE A 46 5.54 -18.67 8.80
N ILE A 47 5.05 -17.49 9.18
CA ILE A 47 4.96 -16.33 8.29
C ILE A 47 6.22 -15.49 8.48
N ASP A 48 6.93 -15.23 7.38
CA ASP A 48 8.10 -14.35 7.37
C ASP A 48 7.72 -12.93 7.77
N GLY A 49 8.57 -12.30 8.57
CA GLY A 49 8.28 -11.01 9.20
C GLY A 49 7.32 -11.06 10.39
N PHE A 50 6.72 -12.21 10.72
CA PHE A 50 5.97 -12.41 11.97
C PHE A 50 6.75 -13.12 13.05
N VAL A 51 7.93 -13.66 12.78
CA VAL A 51 8.75 -14.33 13.79
C VAL A 51 10.15 -13.74 13.77
N ARG A 52 10.72 -13.48 14.96
CA ARG A 52 12.13 -13.05 15.05
C ARG A 52 13.06 -14.21 14.74
N GLU A 53 14.08 -13.98 13.93
CA GLU A 53 15.06 -15.00 13.53
C GLU A 53 15.72 -15.68 14.75
N ASP A 54 16.05 -14.92 15.80
CA ASP A 54 16.67 -15.45 17.02
C ASP A 54 15.76 -16.42 17.79
N MET A 55 14.44 -16.24 17.68
CA MET A 55 13.46 -17.15 18.27
C MET A 55 13.35 -18.44 17.48
N VAL A 56 13.29 -18.36 16.14
CA VAL A 56 13.30 -19.54 15.28
C VAL A 56 14.57 -20.35 15.51
N GLU A 57 15.74 -19.70 15.57
CA GLU A 57 17.00 -20.37 15.82
C GLU A 57 17.01 -21.12 17.15
N LYS A 58 16.57 -20.49 18.24
CA LYS A 58 16.48 -21.12 19.57
C LYS A 58 15.51 -22.30 19.61
N LEU A 59 14.34 -22.16 18.98
CA LEU A 59 13.37 -23.26 18.88
C LEU A 59 13.96 -24.44 18.10
N MET A 60 14.63 -24.17 16.98
CA MET A 60 15.28 -25.21 16.17
C MET A 60 16.43 -25.88 16.92
N GLN A 61 17.28 -25.12 17.63
CA GLN A 61 18.33 -25.68 18.47
C GLN A 61 17.77 -26.60 19.56
N PHE A 62 16.68 -26.18 20.21
CA PHE A 62 15.97 -27.01 21.17
C PHE A 62 15.43 -28.28 20.53
N PHE A 63 14.71 -28.18 19.40
CA PHE A 63 14.14 -29.33 18.72
C PHE A 63 15.19 -30.36 18.27
N TYR A 64 16.35 -29.91 17.80
CA TYR A 64 17.45 -30.80 17.43
C TYR A 64 18.16 -31.44 18.63
N SER A 65 18.00 -30.90 19.84
CA SER A 65 18.56 -31.47 21.07
C SER A 65 17.71 -32.60 21.66
N LEU A 66 16.46 -32.74 21.22
CA LEU A 66 15.51 -33.74 21.72
C LEU A 66 15.90 -35.16 21.29
N LYS A 67 15.69 -36.10 22.21
CA LYS A 67 15.83 -37.54 21.98
C LYS A 67 14.46 -38.15 21.70
N GLU A 68 14.44 -39.33 21.08
CA GLU A 68 13.20 -40.08 20.80
C GLU A 68 12.33 -40.28 22.05
N SER A 69 12.94 -40.52 23.22
CA SER A 69 12.24 -40.66 24.50
C SER A 69 11.48 -39.41 24.95
N ASP A 70 11.86 -38.24 24.44
CA ASP A 70 11.27 -36.96 24.85
C ASP A 70 9.97 -36.66 24.10
N MET A 71 9.65 -37.45 23.04
CA MET A 71 8.47 -37.31 22.18
C MET A 71 7.67 -38.62 22.06
N GLU A 72 7.42 -39.30 23.19
CA GLU A 72 6.48 -40.44 23.22
C GLU A 72 5.01 -39.99 23.21
N ASN A 73 4.71 -38.85 23.85
CA ASN A 73 3.38 -38.28 23.94
C ASN A 73 3.48 -36.75 23.86
N LEU A 74 2.67 -36.14 23.00
CA LEU A 74 2.64 -34.68 22.81
C LEU A 74 2.30 -33.94 24.10
N ASP A 75 1.43 -34.50 24.96
CA ASP A 75 1.06 -33.91 26.26
C ASP A 75 2.26 -33.88 27.21
N VAL A 76 2.99 -35.00 27.29
CA VAL A 76 4.18 -35.12 28.14
C VAL A 76 5.30 -34.20 27.64
N PHE A 77 5.44 -34.07 26.31
CA PHE A 77 6.38 -33.16 25.68
C PHE A 77 6.05 -31.69 25.98
N LEU A 78 4.77 -31.31 25.92
CA LEU A 78 4.32 -29.95 26.25
C LEU A 78 4.53 -29.61 27.73
N GLU A 79 4.27 -30.55 28.64
CA GLU A 79 4.42 -30.33 30.08
C GLU A 79 5.89 -30.27 30.53
N ASN A 80 6.75 -31.13 29.97
CA ASN A 80 8.11 -31.36 30.50
C ASN A 80 9.24 -30.89 29.59
N GLY A 81 8.99 -30.77 28.28
CA GLY A 81 10.00 -30.50 27.27
C GLY A 81 9.97 -29.08 26.73
N MET A 82 8.79 -28.54 26.42
CA MET A 82 8.67 -27.32 25.61
C MET A 82 9.18 -26.06 26.35
N PRO A 83 10.21 -25.36 25.83
CA PRO A 83 10.84 -24.22 26.51
C PRO A 83 10.08 -22.90 26.31
N TYR A 84 8.94 -22.93 25.60
CA TYR A 84 8.16 -21.76 25.25
C TYR A 84 6.80 -21.78 25.94
N THR A 85 6.39 -20.65 26.52
CA THR A 85 5.22 -20.59 27.41
C THR A 85 3.89 -20.67 26.65
N GLU A 86 3.81 -20.05 25.48
CA GLU A 86 2.55 -19.96 24.71
C GLU A 86 2.55 -21.03 23.62
N VAL A 87 2.24 -22.26 24.02
CA VAL A 87 2.16 -23.41 23.11
C VAL A 87 0.88 -24.18 23.39
N GLU A 88 0.13 -24.44 22.33
CA GLU A 88 -1.13 -25.19 22.37
C GLU A 88 -1.08 -26.33 21.35
N LYS A 89 -1.96 -27.32 21.51
CA LYS A 89 -2.17 -28.38 20.54
C LYS A 89 -3.56 -28.27 19.92
N SER A 90 -3.68 -28.58 18.63
CA SER A 90 -4.97 -28.59 17.93
C SER A 90 -5.03 -29.69 16.87
N GLY A 91 -6.07 -30.52 16.96
CA GLY A 91 -6.44 -31.50 15.93
C GLY A 91 -7.42 -30.96 14.87
N ASN A 92 -7.93 -29.73 15.02
CA ASN A 92 -8.87 -29.15 14.06
C ASN A 92 -8.15 -28.25 13.04
N VAL A 93 -8.35 -28.54 11.75
CA VAL A 93 -7.64 -27.85 10.65
C VAL A 93 -8.02 -26.38 10.56
N ASP A 94 -9.30 -26.02 10.74
CA ASP A 94 -9.77 -24.64 10.63
C ASP A 94 -9.19 -23.76 11.74
N THR A 95 -9.11 -24.29 12.97
CA THR A 95 -8.43 -23.62 14.09
C THR A 95 -6.95 -23.41 13.79
N VAL A 96 -6.25 -24.43 13.27
CA VAL A 96 -4.82 -24.32 12.92
C VAL A 96 -4.61 -23.25 11.84
N ILE A 97 -5.41 -23.23 10.78
CA ILE A 97 -5.32 -22.23 9.72
C ILE A 97 -5.58 -20.81 10.26
N THR A 98 -6.61 -20.65 11.09
CA THR A 98 -6.98 -19.35 11.68
C THR A 98 -5.86 -18.81 12.57
N GLN A 99 -5.24 -19.68 13.38
CA GLN A 99 -4.12 -19.31 14.24
C GLN A 99 -2.87 -18.99 13.42
N PHE A 100 -2.57 -19.80 12.40
CA PHE A 100 -1.46 -19.56 11.48
C PHE A 100 -1.56 -18.21 10.79
N LEU A 101 -2.73 -17.87 10.22
CA LEU A 101 -2.98 -16.57 9.59
C LEU A 101 -2.96 -15.40 10.60
N SER A 102 -3.10 -15.69 11.89
CA SER A 102 -2.90 -14.73 12.98
C SER A 102 -1.44 -14.62 13.46
N GLY A 103 -0.53 -15.32 12.77
CA GLY A 103 0.92 -15.29 12.96
C GLY A 103 1.51 -16.33 13.89
N VAL A 104 0.71 -17.28 14.36
CA VAL A 104 1.19 -18.39 15.19
C VAL A 104 1.96 -19.39 14.31
N SER A 105 3.13 -19.83 14.76
CA SER A 105 3.89 -20.86 14.05
C SER A 105 3.26 -22.23 14.26
N VAL A 106 3.24 -23.06 13.22
CA VAL A 106 2.61 -24.38 13.25
C VAL A 106 3.67 -25.45 13.05
N MET A 107 3.69 -26.45 13.91
CA MET A 107 4.52 -27.63 13.77
C MET A 107 3.68 -28.90 13.69
N VAL A 108 3.87 -29.68 12.64
CA VAL A 108 3.28 -31.02 12.47
C VAL A 108 4.37 -32.06 12.65
N VAL A 109 4.10 -33.12 13.41
CA VAL A 109 5.09 -34.16 13.73
C VAL A 109 4.53 -35.53 13.34
N ASP A 110 5.36 -36.37 12.72
CA ASP A 110 5.01 -37.73 12.32
C ASP A 110 4.67 -38.59 13.53
N GLY A 111 3.65 -39.43 13.41
CA GLY A 111 3.13 -40.25 14.51
C GLY A 111 2.03 -39.59 15.34
N PHE A 112 1.83 -38.27 15.21
CA PHE A 112 0.80 -37.52 15.95
C PHE A 112 -0.32 -37.03 15.04
N ASP A 113 -1.56 -37.12 15.52
CA ASP A 113 -2.75 -36.60 14.87
C ASP A 113 -3.11 -35.18 15.34
N GLU A 114 -2.23 -34.48 16.04
CA GLU A 114 -2.42 -33.09 16.48
C GLU A 114 -1.25 -32.21 16.02
N CYS A 115 -1.53 -30.93 15.74
CA CYS A 115 -0.51 -29.93 15.45
C CYS A 115 -0.11 -29.18 16.72
N LEU A 116 1.15 -28.75 16.80
CA LEU A 116 1.62 -27.81 17.79
C LEU A 116 1.52 -26.38 17.25
N LEU A 117 0.90 -25.51 18.03
CA LEU A 117 0.72 -24.08 17.80
C LEU A 117 1.66 -23.33 18.73
N ILE A 118 2.66 -22.65 18.18
CA ILE A 118 3.72 -21.96 18.95
C ILE A 118 3.58 -20.45 18.71
N ASP A 119 3.08 -19.70 19.70
CA ASP A 119 2.84 -18.26 19.57
C ASP A 119 4.13 -17.44 19.79
N CYS A 120 5.08 -17.57 18.87
CA CYS A 120 6.32 -16.78 18.88
C CYS A 120 6.22 -15.47 18.07
N ARG A 121 4.99 -14.97 17.84
CA ARG A 121 4.75 -13.91 16.88
C ARG A 121 5.21 -12.55 17.37
N THR A 122 5.78 -11.78 16.46
CA THR A 122 6.18 -10.39 16.62
C THR A 122 5.81 -9.64 15.36
N TYR A 123 5.13 -8.52 15.49
CA TYR A 123 4.77 -7.72 14.34
C TYR A 123 5.86 -6.68 14.03
N PRO A 124 6.07 -6.32 12.75
CA PRO A 124 6.85 -5.16 12.39
C PRO A 124 6.29 -3.94 13.13
N MET A 125 7.13 -3.29 13.93
CA MET A 125 6.77 -2.11 14.71
C MET A 125 7.72 -1.00 14.30
N ARG A 126 7.20 0.07 13.68
CA ARG A 126 8.03 1.21 13.28
C ARG A 126 8.54 1.92 14.54
N SER A 127 9.76 2.45 14.49
CA SER A 127 10.07 3.66 15.25
C SER A 127 9.13 4.78 14.77
N VAL A 128 8.74 5.69 15.67
CA VAL A 128 7.56 6.57 15.55
C VAL A 128 7.73 7.68 14.48
N SER A 129 7.98 7.35 13.22
CA SER A 129 7.95 8.30 12.10
C SER A 129 6.68 8.12 11.26
N GLU A 130 6.12 9.24 10.81
CA GLU A 130 4.88 9.32 10.02
C GLU A 130 5.20 9.26 8.51
N PRO A 131 4.31 8.75 7.63
CA PRO A 131 4.46 8.87 6.18
C PRO A 131 4.57 10.35 5.77
N TRP A 132 5.49 10.69 4.87
CA TRP A 132 5.71 12.09 4.50
C TRP A 132 4.65 12.62 3.53
N LYS A 133 4.17 11.77 2.60
CA LYS A 133 3.20 12.18 1.57
C LYS A 133 1.74 12.08 2.04
N ASP A 134 1.40 11.08 2.84
CA ASP A 134 0.04 10.84 3.33
C ASP A 134 -0.08 11.08 4.85
N ARG A 135 -0.07 12.35 5.27
CA ARG A 135 -0.25 12.72 6.69
C ARG A 135 -1.70 12.58 7.11
N VAL A 136 -1.94 11.89 8.22
CA VAL A 136 -3.28 11.47 8.65
C VAL A 136 -3.80 12.44 9.73
N LEU A 137 -5.03 12.93 9.59
CA LEU A 137 -5.68 13.68 10.68
C LEU A 137 -6.09 12.76 11.85
N ARG A 138 -6.47 11.51 11.55
CA ARG A 138 -6.79 10.41 12.49
C ARG A 138 -6.66 9.05 11.79
N GLY A 139 -6.00 8.06 12.39
CA GLY A 139 -5.90 6.71 11.83
C GLY A 139 -4.57 6.01 12.12
N SER A 140 -4.32 4.89 11.45
CA SER A 140 -3.03 4.19 11.55
C SER A 140 -1.91 5.03 10.96
N ARG A 141 -0.75 5.05 11.63
CA ARG A 141 0.43 5.82 11.21
C ARG A 141 1.53 4.95 10.59
N ASP A 142 1.26 3.66 10.38
CA ASP A 142 2.20 2.80 9.69
C ASP A 142 2.18 3.10 8.19
N GLY A 143 3.38 3.23 7.63
CA GLY A 143 3.62 3.35 6.20
C GLY A 143 4.39 2.13 5.71
N PHE A 144 4.31 1.87 4.42
CA PHE A 144 5.25 0.98 3.77
C PHE A 144 6.69 1.49 3.92
N VAL A 145 7.63 0.57 3.89
CA VAL A 145 9.07 0.80 4.00
C VAL A 145 9.76 0.19 2.77
N GLU A 146 11.06 0.35 2.67
CA GLU A 146 11.84 -0.14 1.53
C GLU A 146 11.95 -1.66 1.49
N THR A 147 11.77 -2.36 2.62
CA THR A 147 11.91 -3.82 2.70
C THR A 147 10.63 -4.55 2.32
N LEU A 148 10.68 -5.37 1.26
CA LEU A 148 9.53 -6.14 0.77
C LEU A 148 8.89 -7.08 1.81
N VAL A 149 9.69 -7.82 2.58
CA VAL A 149 9.19 -8.74 3.64
C VAL A 149 8.41 -7.99 4.71
N SER A 150 8.88 -6.79 5.10
CA SER A 150 8.18 -5.95 6.07
C SER A 150 6.83 -5.47 5.53
N ASN A 151 6.78 -5.07 4.25
CA ASN A 151 5.55 -4.65 3.59
C ASN A 151 4.53 -5.79 3.46
N ALA A 152 4.98 -6.99 3.12
CA ALA A 152 4.14 -8.19 3.07
C ALA A 152 3.55 -8.52 4.45
N ALA A 153 4.35 -8.45 5.51
CA ALA A 153 3.88 -8.66 6.87
C ALA A 153 2.82 -7.60 7.29
N LEU A 154 2.96 -6.34 6.86
CA LEU A 154 1.96 -5.29 7.13
C LEU A 154 0.60 -5.58 6.48
N LEU A 155 0.59 -6.15 5.26
CA LEU A 155 -0.63 -6.59 4.57
C LEU A 155 -1.21 -7.85 5.22
N ARG A 156 -0.38 -8.88 5.46
CA ARG A 156 -0.81 -10.15 6.06
C ARG A 156 -1.39 -9.97 7.46
N ARG A 157 -0.92 -8.97 8.22
CA ARG A 157 -1.44 -8.67 9.56
C ARG A 157 -2.91 -8.23 9.52
N ARG A 158 -3.30 -7.58 8.43
CA ARG A 158 -4.66 -7.07 8.19
C ARG A 158 -5.53 -8.07 7.45
N ILE A 159 -4.97 -8.83 6.50
CA ILE A 159 -5.69 -9.82 5.69
C ILE A 159 -5.37 -11.23 6.16
N ARG A 160 -6.25 -11.80 6.98
CA ARG A 160 -6.15 -13.17 7.51
C ARG A 160 -7.04 -14.14 6.73
N ASP A 161 -6.96 -14.07 5.41
CA ASP A 161 -7.73 -14.93 4.50
C ASP A 161 -6.79 -15.92 3.81
N PRO A 162 -7.07 -17.24 3.82
CA PRO A 162 -6.24 -18.24 3.12
C PRO A 162 -6.20 -18.05 1.61
N LYS A 163 -7.16 -17.34 1.01
CA LYS A 163 -7.22 -17.02 -0.42
C LYS A 163 -6.38 -15.80 -0.80
N PHE A 164 -5.87 -15.05 0.19
CA PHE A 164 -4.95 -13.94 -0.03
C PHE A 164 -3.58 -14.48 -0.48
N SER A 165 -3.18 -14.08 -1.68
CA SER A 165 -1.96 -14.56 -2.34
C SER A 165 -0.98 -13.41 -2.59
N MET A 166 0.31 -13.66 -2.35
CA MET A 166 1.41 -12.74 -2.61
C MET A 166 2.46 -13.41 -3.51
N GLU A 167 2.30 -13.24 -4.83
CA GLU A 167 3.13 -13.90 -5.84
C GLU A 167 4.40 -13.11 -6.15
N LEU A 168 5.57 -13.71 -5.93
CA LEU A 168 6.89 -13.10 -6.19
C LEU A 168 7.37 -13.32 -7.63
N TYR A 169 7.89 -12.26 -8.24
CA TYR A 169 8.48 -12.24 -9.58
C TYR A 169 9.82 -11.50 -9.54
N GLY A 170 10.83 -12.00 -10.24
CA GLY A 170 12.09 -11.30 -10.45
C GLY A 170 12.07 -10.51 -11.77
N VAL A 171 12.31 -9.19 -11.71
CA VAL A 171 12.30 -8.29 -12.88
C VAL A 171 13.65 -7.61 -13.08
N GLY A 172 14.10 -7.54 -14.33
CA GLY A 172 15.35 -6.89 -14.72
C GLY A 172 16.54 -7.84 -14.77
N ARG A 173 17.39 -7.70 -15.81
CA ARG A 173 18.52 -8.63 -16.07
C ARG A 173 19.65 -8.53 -15.04
N ARG A 174 19.94 -7.30 -14.59
CA ARG A 174 21.02 -6.98 -13.66
C ARG A 174 20.52 -6.71 -12.25
N SER A 175 19.46 -5.91 -12.10
CA SER A 175 18.93 -5.61 -10.76
C SER A 175 18.24 -6.81 -10.13
N ARG A 176 17.60 -7.67 -10.95
CA ARG A 176 16.78 -8.81 -10.48
C ARG A 176 15.87 -8.39 -9.31
N SER A 177 15.22 -7.25 -9.50
CA SER A 177 14.38 -6.62 -8.48
C SER A 177 13.17 -7.50 -8.21
N ASP A 178 12.88 -7.71 -6.94
CA ASP A 178 11.73 -8.47 -6.50
C ASP A 178 10.45 -7.63 -6.62
N VAL A 179 9.45 -8.19 -7.31
CA VAL A 179 8.14 -7.59 -7.55
C VAL A 179 7.08 -8.57 -7.08
N VAL A 180 6.15 -8.12 -6.23
CA VAL A 180 5.11 -8.97 -5.66
C VAL A 180 3.73 -8.51 -6.11
N ILE A 181 2.92 -9.44 -6.61
CA ILE A 181 1.50 -9.23 -6.92
C ILE A 181 0.66 -9.77 -5.77
N CYS A 182 -0.08 -8.88 -5.10
CA CYS A 182 -0.97 -9.17 -3.98
C CYS A 182 -2.43 -9.11 -4.41
N TYR A 183 -3.22 -10.15 -4.11
CA TYR A 183 -4.64 -10.22 -4.46
C TYR A 183 -5.39 -11.28 -3.66
N ILE A 184 -6.72 -11.21 -3.63
CA ILE A 184 -7.60 -12.26 -3.11
C ILE A 184 -8.21 -13.04 -4.28
N SER A 185 -8.01 -14.37 -4.27
CA SER A 185 -8.22 -15.22 -5.46
C SER A 185 -9.65 -15.29 -6.00
N ASP A 186 -10.66 -15.11 -5.15
CA ASP A 186 -12.09 -15.17 -5.51
C ASP A 186 -12.72 -13.81 -5.77
N SER A 187 -12.18 -12.72 -5.23
CA SER A 187 -12.65 -11.35 -5.46
C SER A 187 -12.02 -10.69 -6.69
N VAL A 188 -10.79 -11.06 -7.05
CA VAL A 188 -10.04 -10.39 -8.12
C VAL A 188 -10.59 -10.66 -9.52
N ASP A 189 -10.56 -9.65 -10.39
CA ASP A 189 -10.78 -9.86 -11.83
C ASP A 189 -9.63 -10.68 -12.43
N LYS A 190 -9.93 -11.94 -12.73
CA LYS A 190 -8.97 -12.90 -13.30
C LYS A 190 -8.38 -12.42 -14.64
N SER A 191 -9.14 -11.68 -15.45
CA SER A 191 -8.66 -11.15 -16.73
C SER A 191 -7.57 -10.09 -16.53
N VAL A 192 -7.79 -9.17 -15.57
CA VAL A 192 -6.81 -8.15 -15.19
C VAL A 192 -5.59 -8.80 -14.57
N LEU A 193 -5.78 -9.75 -13.66
CA LEU A 193 -4.68 -10.47 -13.02
C LEU A 193 -3.80 -11.21 -14.02
N THR A 194 -4.39 -11.97 -14.96
CA THR A 194 -3.64 -12.64 -16.02
C THR A 194 -2.88 -11.64 -16.90
N ARG A 195 -3.46 -10.47 -17.18
CA ARG A 195 -2.78 -9.41 -17.91
C ARG A 195 -1.58 -8.86 -17.13
N MET A 196 -1.73 -8.60 -15.83
CA MET A 196 -0.65 -8.09 -14.98
C MET A 196 0.52 -9.06 -14.90
N ARG A 197 0.25 -10.36 -14.70
CA ARG A 197 1.29 -11.41 -14.73
C ARG A 197 2.07 -11.41 -16.04
N LYS A 198 1.35 -11.41 -17.17
CA LYS A 198 1.97 -11.38 -18.50
C LYS A 198 2.81 -10.12 -18.72
N LEU A 199 2.31 -8.96 -18.28
CA LEU A 199 3.03 -7.69 -18.39
C LEU A 199 4.33 -7.76 -17.61
N ILE A 200 4.28 -8.06 -16.31
CA ILE A 200 5.47 -8.14 -15.44
C ILE A 200 6.51 -9.12 -15.98
N GLN A 201 6.08 -10.30 -16.43
CA GLN A 201 6.97 -11.31 -17.01
C GLN A 201 7.57 -10.92 -18.37
N SER A 202 6.92 -10.01 -19.11
CA SER A 202 7.38 -9.55 -20.42
C SER A 202 8.37 -8.37 -20.36
N ILE A 203 8.57 -7.79 -19.18
CA ILE A 203 9.47 -6.64 -18.99
C ILE A 203 10.92 -7.11 -19.14
N ASP A 204 11.56 -6.76 -20.26
CA ASP A 204 12.98 -6.99 -20.51
C ASP A 204 13.75 -5.65 -20.45
N VAL A 205 14.29 -5.36 -19.26
CA VAL A 205 15.12 -4.18 -18.98
C VAL A 205 16.37 -4.58 -18.21
N ASP A 206 17.41 -3.74 -18.23
CA ASP A 206 18.62 -4.03 -17.45
C ASP A 206 18.38 -3.95 -15.94
N ALA A 207 17.64 -2.93 -15.48
CA ALA A 207 17.36 -2.72 -14.07
C ALA A 207 16.10 -1.86 -13.88
N LEU A 208 15.39 -2.06 -12.76
CA LEU A 208 14.38 -1.12 -12.26
C LEU A 208 15.08 -0.08 -11.37
N THR A 209 15.72 0.92 -11.99
CA THR A 209 16.59 1.89 -11.27
C THR A 209 15.83 2.83 -10.34
N MET A 210 14.57 3.13 -10.65
CA MET A 210 13.65 3.91 -9.83
C MET A 210 12.49 3.01 -9.36
N ASN A 211 12.79 1.78 -8.95
CA ASN A 211 11.88 0.84 -8.29
C ASN A 211 10.46 0.79 -8.92
N ILE A 212 9.45 1.27 -8.20
CA ILE A 212 8.05 1.19 -8.60
C ILE A 212 7.70 2.13 -9.76
N GLU A 213 8.36 3.28 -9.85
CA GLU A 213 8.20 4.23 -10.96
C GLU A 213 8.74 3.64 -12.27
N SER A 214 9.92 3.01 -12.24
CA SER A 214 10.46 2.29 -13.41
C SER A 214 9.56 1.14 -13.84
N LEU A 215 9.00 0.39 -12.87
CA LEU A 215 8.05 -0.68 -13.17
C LEU A 215 6.80 -0.12 -13.86
N ALA A 216 6.24 0.98 -13.36
CA ALA A 216 5.07 1.63 -13.92
C ALA A 216 5.28 2.05 -15.38
N GLU A 217 6.43 2.66 -15.68
CA GLU A 217 6.79 3.08 -17.04
C GLU A 217 6.86 1.88 -17.99
N CYS A 218 7.47 0.78 -17.55
CA CYS A 218 7.59 -0.46 -18.33
C CYS A 218 6.24 -1.16 -18.54
N MET A 219 5.35 -1.13 -17.55
CA MET A 219 4.02 -1.73 -17.65
C MET A 219 3.06 -0.93 -18.54
N PHE A 220 3.22 0.39 -18.59
CA PHE A 220 2.24 1.30 -19.19
C PHE A 220 2.81 2.16 -20.33
N THR A 221 3.58 1.53 -21.22
CA THR A 221 4.30 2.13 -22.35
C THR A 221 3.47 2.97 -23.34
N HIS A 222 2.13 2.85 -23.36
CA HIS A 222 1.30 3.47 -24.40
C HIS A 222 0.59 4.77 -23.98
N LYS A 223 0.58 5.71 -24.93
CA LYS A 223 0.02 7.07 -24.92
C LYS A 223 0.59 7.97 -23.82
N TRP A 224 1.50 8.86 -24.24
CA TRP A 224 1.91 10.07 -23.50
C TRP A 224 0.72 10.96 -23.13
N ILE A 225 -0.41 10.80 -23.83
CA ILE A 225 -1.64 11.55 -23.62
C ILE A 225 -2.73 10.56 -23.20
N ASN A 226 -2.76 10.22 -21.91
CA ASN A 226 -3.94 9.64 -21.28
C ASN A 226 -4.26 10.47 -20.02
N PRO A 227 -5.35 11.25 -20.01
CA PRO A 227 -5.69 12.09 -18.85
C PRO A 227 -6.21 11.27 -17.65
N PHE A 228 -6.45 9.97 -17.83
CA PHE A 228 -7.00 9.11 -16.79
C PHE A 228 -5.91 8.34 -16.03
N PRO A 229 -6.09 8.13 -14.71
CA PRO A 229 -5.17 7.31 -13.92
C PRO A 229 -5.09 5.91 -14.49
N LYS A 230 -3.89 5.36 -14.56
CA LYS A 230 -3.67 3.95 -14.91
C LYS A 230 -3.55 3.07 -13.66
N PHE A 231 -3.10 3.67 -12.57
CA PHE A 231 -2.88 3.06 -11.25
C PHE A 231 -2.92 4.16 -10.18
N LYS A 232 -3.10 3.77 -8.92
CA LYS A 232 -3.00 4.65 -7.74
C LYS A 232 -1.78 4.26 -6.92
N TYR A 233 -0.98 5.24 -6.49
CA TYR A 233 0.08 4.98 -5.51
C TYR A 233 -0.45 5.15 -4.10
N SER A 234 0.08 4.36 -3.17
CA SER A 234 -0.18 4.50 -1.73
C SER A 234 1.08 4.19 -0.94
N GLU A 235 1.45 5.07 -0.01
CA GLU A 235 2.47 4.78 1.02
C GLU A 235 1.84 4.07 2.24
N ARG A 236 0.50 3.90 2.25
CA ARG A 236 -0.25 3.38 3.38
C ARG A 236 -0.70 1.91 3.20
N PRO A 237 -0.40 1.02 4.17
CA PRO A 237 -0.84 -0.38 4.14
C PRO A 237 -2.35 -0.56 4.32
N ASP A 238 -3.01 0.33 5.07
CA ASP A 238 -4.46 0.27 5.27
C ASP A 238 -5.25 0.48 3.98
N THR A 239 -4.83 1.47 3.17
CA THR A 239 -5.40 1.79 1.86
C THR A 239 -5.20 0.65 0.87
N ALA A 240 -4.00 0.06 0.86
CA ALA A 240 -3.70 -1.11 0.04
C ALA A 240 -4.53 -2.33 0.47
N THR A 241 -4.72 -2.54 1.76
CA THR A 241 -5.55 -3.63 2.30
C THR A 241 -7.00 -3.46 1.88
N ALA A 242 -7.57 -2.25 2.04
CA ALA A 242 -8.93 -1.96 1.60
C ALA A 242 -9.11 -2.25 0.11
N ALA A 243 -8.16 -1.80 -0.73
CA ALA A 243 -8.20 -2.07 -2.15
C ALA A 243 -8.15 -3.58 -2.49
N ILE A 244 -7.32 -4.37 -1.81
CA ILE A 244 -7.26 -5.84 -2.01
C ILE A 244 -8.60 -6.49 -1.64
N LEU A 245 -9.22 -6.04 -0.54
CA LEU A 245 -10.52 -6.55 -0.09
C LEU A 245 -11.65 -6.20 -1.08
N ASP A 246 -11.56 -5.04 -1.74
CA ASP A 246 -12.47 -4.62 -2.81
C ASP A 246 -12.24 -5.35 -4.14
N GLY A 247 -11.25 -6.25 -4.22
CA GLY A 247 -10.93 -7.06 -5.40
C GLY A 247 -9.87 -6.43 -6.33
N ASN A 248 -9.22 -5.34 -5.92
CA ASN A 248 -8.10 -4.77 -6.65
C ASN A 248 -6.82 -5.57 -6.44
N ILE A 249 -5.86 -5.36 -7.35
CA ILE A 249 -4.52 -5.93 -7.33
C ILE A 249 -3.57 -4.87 -6.77
N VAL A 250 -2.75 -5.26 -5.81
CA VAL A 250 -1.68 -4.41 -5.29
C VAL A 250 -0.33 -4.97 -5.72
N ILE A 251 0.54 -4.13 -6.25
CA ILE A 251 1.88 -4.50 -6.69
C ILE A 251 2.91 -3.79 -5.80
N MET A 252 3.81 -4.57 -5.22
CA MET A 252 4.94 -4.09 -4.42
C MET A 252 6.23 -4.29 -5.19
N VAL A 253 7.19 -3.39 -5.02
CA VAL A 253 8.55 -3.52 -5.56
C VAL A 253 9.52 -3.36 -4.40
N ASP A 254 10.50 -4.25 -4.30
CA ASP A 254 11.53 -4.14 -3.29
C ASP A 254 12.32 -2.81 -3.43
N ASN A 255 12.73 -2.24 -2.31
CA ASN A 255 13.30 -0.89 -2.17
C ASN A 255 12.32 0.27 -2.44
N SER A 256 11.01 0.02 -2.56
CA SER A 256 9.99 1.09 -2.66
C SER A 256 9.15 1.21 -1.38
N PRO A 257 9.06 2.40 -0.77
CA PRO A 257 8.18 2.66 0.37
C PRO A 257 6.72 2.95 -0.06
N ALA A 258 6.34 2.54 -1.27
CA ALA A 258 5.01 2.72 -1.83
C ALA A 258 4.57 1.48 -2.61
N VAL A 259 3.26 1.34 -2.79
CA VAL A 259 2.66 0.28 -3.60
C VAL A 259 1.79 0.85 -4.70
N MET A 260 1.58 0.06 -5.75
CA MET A 260 0.76 0.41 -6.90
C MET A 260 -0.55 -0.39 -6.87
N ILE A 261 -1.69 0.30 -6.93
CA ILE A 261 -3.03 -0.28 -6.88
C ILE A 261 -3.65 -0.23 -8.28
N ILE A 262 -4.17 -1.37 -8.75
CA ILE A 262 -4.72 -1.58 -10.10
C ILE A 262 -6.00 -2.44 -10.03
N PRO A 263 -7.05 -2.14 -10.82
CA PRO A 263 -7.19 -0.96 -11.68
C PRO A 263 -7.41 0.31 -10.87
N ALA A 264 -7.17 1.47 -11.50
CA ALA A 264 -7.54 2.76 -10.93
C ALA A 264 -8.59 3.45 -11.82
N SER A 265 -9.50 4.15 -11.18
CA SER A 265 -10.53 4.99 -11.77
C SER A 265 -10.38 6.43 -11.29
N ILE A 266 -11.12 7.35 -11.92
CA ILE A 266 -11.13 8.76 -11.51
C ILE A 266 -11.64 8.91 -10.07
N PHE A 267 -12.59 8.08 -9.67
CA PHE A 267 -13.14 8.10 -8.32
C PHE A 267 -12.07 7.71 -7.28
N ASP A 268 -11.17 6.79 -7.63
CA ASP A 268 -10.10 6.35 -6.74
C ASP A 268 -9.04 7.44 -6.50
N ILE A 269 -8.84 8.38 -7.43
CA ILE A 269 -7.96 9.54 -7.21
C ILE A 269 -8.62 10.54 -6.26
N ILE A 270 -9.93 10.73 -6.39
CA ILE A 270 -10.67 11.70 -5.58
C ILE A 270 -10.87 11.17 -4.15
N GLU A 271 -10.85 9.86 -3.96
CA GLU A 271 -10.98 9.23 -2.66
C GLU A 271 -9.67 9.25 -1.86
N GLU A 272 -9.76 9.81 -0.66
CA GLU A 272 -8.67 9.88 0.29
C GLU A 272 -8.94 8.89 1.44
N ALA A 273 -7.90 8.19 1.90
CA ALA A 273 -8.06 7.17 2.93
C ALA A 273 -8.57 7.76 4.27
N ASP A 274 -8.32 9.04 4.52
CA ASP A 274 -8.83 9.76 5.69
C ASP A 274 -10.35 9.90 5.69
N ASP A 275 -11.00 9.86 4.53
CA ASP A 275 -12.47 9.97 4.42
C ASP A 275 -13.16 8.83 5.19
N PHE A 276 -12.53 7.65 5.28
CA PHE A 276 -13.05 6.48 5.99
C PHE A 276 -12.83 6.53 7.51
N ASN A 277 -11.98 7.41 7.99
CA ASN A 277 -11.77 7.62 9.42
C ASN A 277 -12.86 8.52 10.05
N PHE A 278 -13.68 9.16 9.21
CA PHE A 278 -14.82 9.96 9.62
C PHE A 278 -16.14 9.17 9.56
N SER A 279 -17.18 9.69 10.21
CA SER A 279 -18.54 9.16 10.05
C SER A 279 -18.93 9.19 8.57
N PRO A 280 -19.71 8.21 8.07
CA PRO A 280 -20.11 8.14 6.66
C PRO A 280 -20.68 9.44 6.09
N ILE A 281 -21.39 10.22 6.91
CA ILE A 281 -21.95 11.53 6.51
C ILE A 281 -20.83 12.55 6.25
N ILE A 282 -19.85 12.64 7.15
CA ILE A 282 -18.73 13.60 7.05
C ILE A 282 -17.80 13.17 5.91
N GLY A 283 -17.45 11.88 5.83
CA GLY A 283 -16.62 11.36 4.74
C GLY A 283 -17.26 11.58 3.37
N SER A 284 -18.57 11.34 3.25
CA SER A 284 -19.30 11.61 2.00
C SER A 284 -19.33 13.11 1.65
N TYR A 285 -19.53 13.97 2.65
CA TYR A 285 -19.49 15.42 2.45
C TYR A 285 -18.12 15.89 1.93
N LEU A 286 -17.02 15.41 2.53
CA LEU A 286 -15.66 15.73 2.08
C LEU A 286 -15.41 15.25 0.65
N ARG A 287 -15.83 14.03 0.32
CA ARG A 287 -15.72 13.46 -1.03
C ARG A 287 -16.49 14.26 -2.08
N ILE A 288 -17.74 14.63 -1.77
CA ILE A 288 -18.59 15.47 -2.66
C ILE A 288 -17.97 16.86 -2.83
N THR A 289 -17.46 17.43 -1.74
CA THR A 289 -16.78 18.74 -1.77
C THR A 289 -15.55 18.69 -2.66
N ARG A 290 -14.69 17.66 -2.49
CA ARG A 290 -13.49 17.47 -3.32
C ARG A 290 -13.86 17.30 -4.79
N PHE A 291 -14.86 16.47 -5.09
CA PHE A 291 -15.39 16.30 -6.45
C PHE A 291 -15.90 17.61 -7.06
N PHE A 292 -16.67 18.39 -6.29
CA PHE A 292 -17.18 19.69 -6.73
C PHE A 292 -16.04 20.68 -7.04
N PHE A 293 -15.08 20.82 -6.12
CA PHE A 293 -13.94 21.71 -6.34
C PHE A 293 -13.05 21.25 -7.49
N SER A 294 -12.84 19.95 -7.71
CA SER A 294 -12.12 19.45 -8.88
C SER A 294 -12.79 19.89 -10.20
N ILE A 295 -14.12 19.86 -10.27
CA ILE A 295 -14.86 20.35 -11.45
C ILE A 295 -14.72 21.87 -11.59
N VAL A 296 -14.84 22.62 -10.48
CA VAL A 296 -14.70 24.08 -10.49
C VAL A 296 -13.31 24.47 -10.98
N THR A 297 -12.24 23.88 -10.46
CA THR A 297 -10.86 24.19 -10.86
C THR A 297 -10.61 23.92 -12.36
N TRP A 298 -11.23 22.89 -12.94
CA TRP A 298 -11.09 22.61 -14.38
C TRP A 298 -11.84 23.60 -15.28
N ILE A 299 -12.97 24.15 -14.82
CA ILE A 299 -13.86 24.95 -15.66
C ILE A 299 -13.68 26.45 -15.42
N LEU A 300 -13.38 26.87 -14.19
CA LEU A 300 -13.47 28.26 -13.75
C LEU A 300 -12.57 29.19 -14.58
N THR A 301 -11.29 28.84 -14.74
CA THR A 301 -10.31 29.71 -15.40
C THR A 301 -10.52 29.80 -16.92
N PRO A 302 -10.74 28.68 -17.65
CA PRO A 302 -11.12 28.76 -19.06
C PRO A 302 -12.45 29.50 -19.29
N LEU A 303 -13.44 29.32 -18.41
CA LEU A 303 -14.73 30.01 -18.51
C LEU A 303 -14.59 31.51 -18.25
N TRP A 304 -13.79 31.90 -17.25
CA TRP A 304 -13.50 33.30 -16.98
C TRP A 304 -12.79 33.96 -18.17
N LEU A 305 -11.76 33.31 -18.74
CA LEU A 305 -11.09 33.80 -19.94
C LEU A 305 -12.04 33.96 -21.13
N LEU A 306 -13.01 33.05 -21.29
CA LEU A 306 -14.05 33.15 -22.31
C LEU A 306 -14.91 34.41 -22.11
N PHE A 307 -15.30 34.72 -20.87
CA PHE A 307 -16.10 35.89 -20.53
C PHE A 307 -15.34 37.20 -20.67
N VAL A 308 -14.05 37.24 -20.32
CA VAL A 308 -13.20 38.42 -20.56
C VAL A 308 -13.08 38.72 -22.06
N ASN A 309 -13.02 37.69 -22.90
CA ASN A 309 -12.99 37.84 -24.36
C ASN A 309 -14.37 38.12 -24.97
N ASN A 310 -15.46 37.80 -24.27
CA ASN A 310 -16.84 38.03 -24.72
C ASN A 310 -17.68 38.69 -23.61
N PRO A 311 -17.40 39.97 -23.27
CA PRO A 311 -18.05 40.64 -22.14
C PRO A 311 -19.58 40.69 -22.25
N ASP A 312 -20.11 40.74 -23.48
CA ASP A 312 -21.55 40.77 -23.76
C ASP A 312 -22.29 39.49 -23.32
N TRP A 313 -21.57 38.38 -23.12
CA TRP A 313 -22.17 37.12 -22.66
C TRP A 313 -22.37 37.08 -21.15
N VAL A 314 -21.79 38.04 -20.42
CA VAL A 314 -21.83 38.08 -18.96
C VAL A 314 -23.15 38.73 -18.51
N PRO A 315 -23.98 38.02 -17.71
CA PRO A 315 -25.17 38.60 -17.11
C PRO A 315 -24.82 39.81 -16.24
N GLU A 316 -25.74 40.77 -16.14
CA GLU A 316 -25.48 42.03 -15.44
C GLU A 316 -25.04 41.86 -13.98
N PHE A 317 -25.59 40.87 -13.27
CA PHE A 317 -25.21 40.56 -11.88
C PHE A 317 -23.79 39.98 -11.73
N LEU A 318 -23.15 39.54 -12.83
CA LEU A 318 -21.80 38.97 -12.85
C LEU A 318 -20.76 39.91 -13.46
N LYS A 319 -21.11 41.14 -13.84
CA LYS A 319 -20.15 42.07 -14.48
C LYS A 319 -18.90 42.38 -13.64
N PHE A 320 -18.95 42.17 -12.32
CA PHE A 320 -17.81 42.35 -11.43
C PHE A 320 -16.63 41.40 -11.71
N ILE A 321 -16.83 40.34 -12.51
CA ILE A 321 -15.77 39.39 -12.88
C ILE A 321 -14.88 39.92 -14.01
N LEU A 322 -15.32 40.95 -14.73
CA LEU A 322 -14.61 41.52 -15.86
C LEU A 322 -13.50 42.45 -15.38
N ILE A 323 -12.41 42.49 -16.13
CA ILE A 323 -11.29 43.39 -15.85
C ILE A 323 -11.74 44.82 -16.15
N THR A 324 -11.68 45.70 -15.15
CA THR A 324 -12.02 47.12 -15.30
C THR A 324 -10.80 47.99 -15.60
N ASP A 325 -9.62 47.55 -15.21
CA ASP A 325 -8.36 48.27 -15.39
C ASP A 325 -7.75 48.05 -16.77
N ASP A 326 -6.80 48.91 -17.16
CA ASP A 326 -6.08 48.76 -18.42
C ASP A 326 -5.30 47.44 -18.47
N ILE A 327 -5.45 46.72 -19.58
CA ILE A 327 -4.77 45.44 -19.82
C ILE A 327 -3.43 45.72 -20.50
N THR A 328 -2.36 45.85 -19.70
CA THR A 328 -0.98 46.05 -20.21
C THR A 328 -0.42 44.78 -20.85
N VAL A 329 -0.67 43.63 -20.23
CA VAL A 329 -0.24 42.30 -20.69
C VAL A 329 -1.48 41.50 -21.06
N PRO A 330 -1.55 40.83 -22.23
CA PRO A 330 -2.68 39.98 -22.57
C PRO A 330 -3.04 38.99 -21.46
N VAL A 331 -4.32 38.89 -21.13
CA VAL A 331 -4.81 38.10 -19.99
C VAL A 331 -4.35 36.64 -20.02
N LEU A 332 -4.32 36.03 -21.22
CA LEU A 332 -3.80 34.68 -21.39
C LEU A 332 -2.33 34.57 -20.96
N LEU A 333 -1.49 35.56 -21.28
CA LEU A 333 -0.10 35.59 -20.87
C LEU A 333 0.03 35.84 -19.37
N GLN A 334 -0.83 36.68 -18.78
CA GLN A 334 -0.86 36.86 -17.32
C GLN A 334 -1.10 35.52 -16.62
N LEU A 335 -2.09 34.74 -17.06
CA LEU A 335 -2.41 33.42 -16.50
C LEU A 335 -1.22 32.44 -16.63
N LEU A 336 -0.58 32.37 -17.80
CA LEU A 336 0.59 31.49 -18.00
C LEU A 336 1.79 31.88 -17.14
N ILE A 337 2.04 33.18 -16.97
CA ILE A 337 3.13 33.68 -16.11
C ILE A 337 2.80 33.38 -14.63
N LEU A 338 1.55 33.56 -14.21
CA LEU A 338 1.12 33.26 -12.84
C LEU A 338 1.21 31.76 -12.55
N GLU A 339 0.83 30.88 -13.48
CA GLU A 339 0.99 29.43 -13.33
C GLU A 339 2.46 29.07 -13.12
N LEU A 340 3.35 29.58 -13.98
CA LEU A 340 4.79 29.35 -13.85
C LEU A 340 5.35 29.92 -12.53
N ALA A 341 4.85 31.07 -12.08
CA ALA A 341 5.25 31.68 -10.82
C ALA A 341 4.80 30.84 -9.61
N VAL A 342 3.56 30.34 -9.61
CA VAL A 342 3.03 29.47 -8.56
C VAL A 342 3.81 28.14 -8.51
N ASP A 343 4.11 27.53 -9.65
CA ASP A 343 4.94 26.32 -9.71
C ASP A 343 6.38 26.58 -9.23
N GLY A 344 6.97 27.71 -9.62
CA GLY A 344 8.27 28.14 -9.12
C GLY A 344 8.29 28.31 -7.60
N LEU A 345 7.23 28.89 -7.02
CA LEU A 345 7.06 29.02 -5.58
C LEU A 345 6.89 27.67 -4.88
N LYS A 346 6.09 26.75 -5.46
CA LYS A 346 5.94 25.37 -4.96
C LYS A 346 7.30 24.65 -4.92
N LEU A 347 8.07 24.73 -6.01
CA LEU A 347 9.41 24.15 -6.08
C LEU A 347 10.37 24.77 -5.07
N ALA A 348 10.33 26.09 -4.90
CA ALA A 348 11.13 26.78 -3.89
C ALA A 348 10.75 26.33 -2.46
N ALA A 349 9.44 26.20 -2.18
CA ALA A 349 8.94 25.80 -0.86
C ALA A 349 9.36 24.37 -0.49
N VAL A 350 9.31 23.42 -1.43
CA VAL A 350 9.72 22.01 -1.18
C VAL A 350 11.23 21.91 -0.89
N ASN A 351 12.04 22.76 -1.50
CA ASN A 351 13.49 22.80 -1.27
C ASN A 351 13.90 23.70 -0.09
N THR A 352 12.96 24.41 0.52
CA THR A 352 13.21 25.31 1.64
C THR A 352 12.98 24.58 2.96
N PRO A 353 13.90 24.67 3.95
CA PRO A 353 13.69 24.10 5.27
C PRO A 353 12.34 24.51 5.89
N THR A 354 11.68 23.60 6.59
CA THR A 354 10.31 23.83 7.13
C THR A 354 10.18 25.10 7.96
N MET A 355 11.21 25.49 8.72
CA MET A 355 11.25 26.74 9.50
C MET A 355 11.16 28.02 8.66
N LEU A 356 11.51 27.95 7.37
CA LEU A 356 11.51 29.07 6.43
C LEU A 356 10.33 29.01 5.43
N SER A 357 9.56 27.92 5.43
CA SER A 357 8.41 27.75 4.52
C SER A 357 7.30 28.78 4.77
N THR A 358 6.95 29.06 6.03
CA THR A 358 5.91 30.03 6.39
C THR A 358 6.31 31.47 6.03
N PRO A 359 7.51 31.97 6.39
CA PRO A 359 7.98 33.28 5.93
C PRO A 359 8.03 33.40 4.40
N LEU A 360 8.52 32.36 3.71
CA LEU A 360 8.58 32.35 2.25
C LEU A 360 7.17 32.45 1.62
N SER A 361 6.19 31.72 2.15
CA SER A 361 4.80 31.77 1.69
C SER A 361 4.18 33.15 1.89
N ILE A 362 4.42 33.80 3.04
CA ILE A 362 3.93 35.16 3.31
C ILE A 362 4.56 36.17 2.35
N VAL A 363 5.89 36.12 2.17
CA VAL A 363 6.60 37.01 1.24
C VAL A 363 6.12 36.78 -0.19
N ALA A 364 5.95 35.52 -0.60
CA ALA A 364 5.43 35.17 -1.92
C ALA A 364 4.03 35.73 -2.15
N GLY A 365 3.12 35.59 -1.18
CA GLY A 365 1.76 36.13 -1.29
C GLY A 365 1.74 37.66 -1.39
N ILE A 366 2.54 38.37 -0.60
CA ILE A 366 2.63 39.83 -0.65
C ILE A 366 3.28 40.30 -1.96
N VAL A 367 4.38 39.66 -2.38
CA VAL A 367 5.14 40.06 -3.56
C VAL A 367 4.38 39.77 -4.85
N VAL A 368 3.77 38.59 -4.97
CA VAL A 368 2.97 38.23 -6.14
C VAL A 368 1.60 38.93 -6.13
N GLY A 369 1.03 39.22 -4.97
CA GLY A 369 -0.23 39.96 -4.88
C GLY A 369 -0.06 41.46 -5.11
N GLU A 370 0.58 42.14 -4.15
CA GLU A 370 0.55 43.60 -4.06
C GLU A 370 1.52 44.27 -5.05
N TYR A 371 2.75 43.77 -5.14
CA TYR A 371 3.75 44.37 -6.02
C TYR A 371 3.53 44.02 -7.50
N ALA A 372 2.98 42.85 -7.79
CA ALA A 372 2.70 42.45 -9.16
C ALA A 372 1.55 43.26 -9.78
N VAL A 373 0.49 43.55 -9.00
CA VAL A 373 -0.61 44.44 -9.43
C VAL A 373 -0.12 45.88 -9.57
N SER A 374 0.56 46.42 -8.56
CA SER A 374 1.01 47.82 -8.59
C SER A 374 2.04 48.12 -9.69
N SER A 375 2.78 47.10 -10.14
CA SER A 375 3.68 47.22 -11.30
C SER A 375 2.96 47.27 -12.66
N GLY A 376 1.65 47.03 -12.71
CA GLY A 376 0.84 47.02 -13.93
C GLY A 376 0.99 45.77 -14.80
N TRP A 377 1.71 44.75 -14.33
CA TRP A 377 1.90 43.48 -15.04
C TRP A 377 0.69 42.55 -14.96
N PHE A 378 -0.09 42.63 -13.87
CA PHE A 378 -1.22 41.76 -13.61
C PHE A 378 -2.45 42.55 -13.18
N ASN A 379 -3.62 42.14 -13.67
CA ASN A 379 -4.89 42.66 -13.18
C ASN A 379 -5.32 41.88 -11.91
N PRO A 380 -5.96 42.54 -10.93
CA PRO A 380 -6.41 41.89 -9.69
C PRO A 380 -7.31 40.68 -9.93
N GLU A 381 -8.16 40.72 -10.95
CA GLU A 381 -9.07 39.63 -11.30
C GLU A 381 -8.29 38.39 -11.75
N ALA A 382 -7.24 38.55 -12.56
CA ALA A 382 -6.41 37.44 -13.02
C ALA A 382 -5.76 36.69 -11.83
N LEU A 383 -5.30 37.44 -10.82
CA LEU A 383 -4.76 36.86 -9.58
C LEU A 383 -5.83 36.10 -8.77
N LEU A 384 -7.04 36.65 -8.67
CA LEU A 384 -8.14 36.01 -7.94
C LEU A 384 -8.51 34.65 -8.55
N TYR A 385 -8.64 34.57 -9.88
CA TYR A 385 -8.99 33.32 -10.55
C TYR A 385 -7.86 32.29 -10.51
N MET A 386 -6.59 32.74 -10.54
CA MET A 386 -5.44 31.85 -10.35
C MET A 386 -5.33 31.30 -8.93
N ALA A 387 -5.83 32.01 -7.90
CA ALA A 387 -5.81 31.50 -6.52
C ALA A 387 -6.66 30.23 -6.32
N VAL A 388 -7.59 29.94 -7.24
CA VAL A 388 -8.43 28.73 -7.21
C VAL A 388 -7.82 27.59 -8.05
N VAL A 389 -6.83 27.91 -8.89
CA VAL A 389 -6.09 26.95 -9.72
C VAL A 389 -4.86 26.47 -8.95
N THR A 390 -5.03 25.48 -8.08
CA THR A 390 -3.90 24.73 -7.51
C THR A 390 -4.29 23.32 -7.14
#